data_AF-A0A452GPW6-F1
#
_entry.id   AF-A0A452GPW6-F1
#
_cell.length_a   1.000
_cell.length_b   1.000
_cell.length_c   1.000
_cell.angle_alpha   90.00
_cell.angle_beta   90.00
_cell.angle_gamma   90.00
#
_symmetry.space_group_name_H-M   'P 1'
#
loop_
_entity.id
_entity.type
_entity.pdbx_description
1 polymer ?
#
loop_
_entity_poly.entity_id
_entity_poly.type
_entity_poly.pdbx_seq_one_letter_code
_entity_poly.pdbx_strand_id
1 'polypeptide(L)' 'LKPIFLMSLPLLLDAQGSCSHGACYPPAGDLLVGRIHHLKASSTCGLVKPETYCTSYEECSECDSL' A
#
# COMPACT_ATOMS: atom_id res chain seq x y z
N LEU A 1 -12.10 46.59 -10.86
CA LEU A 1 -12.66 46.78 -9.51
C LEU A 1 -13.43 45.51 -9.11
N LYS A 2 -12.83 44.71 -8.19
CA LYS A 2 -13.40 43.85 -7.13
C LYS A 2 -14.56 42.85 -7.44
N PRO A 3 -14.60 41.61 -6.89
CA PRO A 3 -13.68 40.98 -5.93
C PRO A 3 -13.14 39.60 -6.35
N ILE A 4 -11.89 39.40 -5.94
CA ILE A 4 -11.28 38.12 -5.58
C ILE A 4 -12.20 37.47 -4.52
N PHE A 5 -13.03 36.52 -4.90
CA PHE A 5 -13.63 35.58 -3.93
C PHE A 5 -12.81 34.29 -4.02
N LEU A 6 -11.82 34.23 -3.14
CA LEU A 6 -11.12 33.01 -2.75
C LEU A 6 -12.18 31.98 -2.32
N MET A 7 -12.72 31.21 -3.27
CA MET A 7 -13.32 29.94 -2.96
C MET A 7 -12.18 28.98 -2.64
N SER A 8 -11.67 29.14 -1.42
CA SER A 8 -10.82 28.18 -0.74
C SER A 8 -11.47 26.82 -0.86
N LEU A 9 -10.87 26.00 -1.73
CA LEU A 9 -10.94 24.55 -1.79
C LEU A 9 -11.54 23.92 -0.51
N PRO A 10 -12.88 23.68 -0.44
CA PRO A 10 -13.44 22.96 0.69
C PRO A 10 -13.49 21.45 0.44
N LEU A 11 -12.74 20.95 -0.55
CA LEU A 11 -12.64 19.51 -0.83
C LEU A 11 -11.75 18.75 0.16
N LEU A 12 -11.17 19.44 1.15
CA LEU A 12 -10.36 18.83 2.21
C LEU A 12 -11.08 18.77 3.57
N LEU A 13 -12.33 19.26 3.68
CA LEU A 13 -13.02 19.38 4.96
C LEU A 13 -13.92 18.19 5.35
N ASP A 14 -14.05 17.16 4.49
CA ASP A 14 -14.90 16.00 4.76
C ASP A 14 -14.16 14.80 5.38
N ALA A 15 -13.09 15.05 6.15
CA ALA A 15 -12.38 13.98 6.87
C ALA A 15 -12.23 14.21 8.39
N GLN A 16 -12.77 15.31 8.95
CA GLN A 16 -12.63 15.61 10.39
C GLN A 16 -13.96 15.94 11.07
N GLY A 17 -15.07 15.35 10.60
CA GLY A 17 -16.31 15.33 11.34
C GLY A 17 -16.26 14.28 12.46
N SER A 18 -16.37 14.72 13.72
CA SER A 18 -16.84 13.91 14.87
C SER A 18 -15.83 13.23 15.82
N CYS A 19 -14.59 13.70 15.97
CA CYS A 19 -13.75 13.31 17.12
C CYS A 19 -13.92 14.17 18.38
N SER A 20 -14.69 15.25 18.31
CA SER A 20 -14.82 16.23 19.39
C SER A 20 -15.66 15.74 20.59
N HIS A 21 -16.47 14.69 20.41
CA HIS A 21 -17.45 14.22 21.41
C HIS A 21 -17.34 12.71 21.71
N GLY A 22 -16.25 12.05 21.32
CA GLY A 22 -16.08 10.61 21.56
C GLY A 22 -14.85 10.02 20.88
N ALA A 23 -14.69 8.70 20.99
CA ALA A 23 -13.58 8.00 20.35
C ALA A 23 -13.81 7.86 18.84
N CYS A 24 -12.76 8.15 18.06
CA CYS A 24 -12.75 7.91 16.62
C CYS A 24 -12.16 6.56 16.29
N TYR A 25 -12.76 5.93 15.28
CA TYR A 25 -12.28 4.68 14.71
C TYR A 25 -12.24 4.86 13.20
N PRO A 26 -11.06 5.14 12.61
CA PRO A 26 -10.94 5.22 11.17
C PRO A 26 -11.29 3.85 10.54
N PRO A 27 -11.78 3.83 9.30
CA PRO A 27 -11.97 2.57 8.59
C PRO A 27 -10.63 1.83 8.46
N ALA A 28 -10.65 0.53 8.68
CA ALA A 28 -9.49 -0.31 8.39
C ALA A 28 -9.23 -0.32 6.87
N GLY A 29 -7.96 -0.38 6.49
CA GLY A 29 -7.51 -0.48 5.10
C GLY A 29 -6.34 -1.43 4.96
N ASP A 30 -5.87 -1.63 3.72
CA ASP A 30 -4.69 -2.45 3.47
C ASP A 30 -3.43 -1.76 4.03
N LEU A 31 -2.77 -2.43 4.98
CA LEU A 31 -1.59 -1.91 5.65
C LEU A 31 -0.32 -2.01 4.79
N LEU A 32 -0.33 -2.79 3.72
CA LEU A 32 0.83 -3.00 2.83
C LEU A 32 1.00 -1.86 1.82
N VAL A 33 -0.09 -1.13 1.51
CA VAL A 33 -0.08 -0.02 0.54
C VAL A 33 0.89 1.07 1.00
N GLY A 34 1.80 1.48 0.10
CA GLY A 34 2.84 2.47 0.37
C GLY A 34 4.00 1.96 1.24
N ARG A 35 4.02 0.68 1.60
CA ARG A 35 5.03 0.09 2.49
C ARG A 35 5.92 -0.97 1.82
N ILE A 36 5.99 -1.00 0.49
CA ILE A 36 6.77 -2.01 -0.26
C ILE A 36 8.23 -2.11 0.25
N HIS A 37 8.88 -0.98 0.54
CA HIS A 37 10.26 -0.95 1.05
C HIS A 37 10.42 -1.43 2.50
N HIS A 38 9.32 -1.57 3.24
CA HIS A 38 9.32 -2.11 4.61
C HIS A 38 9.02 -3.61 4.64
N LEU A 39 8.68 -4.22 3.50
CA LEU A 39 8.46 -5.66 3.43
C LEU A 39 9.80 -6.38 3.42
N LYS A 40 9.92 -7.40 4.27
CA LYS A 40 11.12 -8.24 4.38
C LYS A 40 10.71 -9.71 4.38
N ALA A 41 11.30 -10.48 3.48
CA ALA A 41 11.22 -11.93 3.51
C ALA A 41 12.44 -12.51 4.25
N SER A 42 12.24 -13.63 4.94
CA SER A 42 13.36 -14.40 5.50
C SER A 42 14.14 -15.17 4.43
N SER A 43 13.50 -15.47 3.30
CA SER A 43 14.06 -16.21 2.18
C SER A 43 13.41 -15.75 0.87
N THR A 44 14.16 -15.79 -0.22
CA THR A 44 13.70 -15.44 -1.57
C THR A 44 14.47 -16.31 -2.56
N CYS A 45 13.76 -17.03 -3.45
CA CYS A 45 14.39 -17.85 -4.48
C CYS A 45 15.09 -16.96 -5.51
N GLY A 46 16.13 -17.46 -6.16
CA GLY A 46 16.70 -16.79 -7.33
C GLY A 46 17.60 -15.59 -7.00
N LEU A 47 18.00 -15.38 -5.73
CA LEU A 47 18.81 -14.21 -5.33
C LEU A 47 20.27 -14.28 -5.76
N VAL A 48 20.82 -15.50 -5.83
CA VAL A 48 22.24 -15.74 -6.18
C VAL A 48 22.37 -16.33 -7.57
N LYS A 49 21.44 -17.21 -7.95
CA LYS A 49 21.35 -17.87 -9.25
C LYS A 49 19.91 -18.34 -9.46
N PRO A 50 19.47 -18.59 -10.71
CA PRO A 50 18.17 -19.19 -10.98
C PRO A 50 17.95 -20.48 -10.18
N GLU A 51 16.76 -20.61 -9.60
CA GLU A 51 16.34 -21.77 -8.81
C GLU A 51 15.10 -22.42 -9.43
N THR A 52 15.16 -23.71 -9.72
CA THR A 52 13.99 -24.45 -10.22
C THR A 52 13.00 -24.73 -9.10
N TYR A 53 11.74 -24.35 -9.31
CA TYR A 53 10.62 -24.68 -8.45
C TYR A 53 9.53 -25.38 -9.26
N CYS A 54 8.71 -26.19 -8.59
CA CYS A 54 7.61 -26.91 -9.22
C CYS A 54 6.33 -26.67 -8.42
N THR A 55 5.26 -26.21 -9.07
CA THR A 55 3.94 -26.03 -8.43
C THR A 55 3.19 -27.36 -8.36
N SER A 56 3.47 -28.25 -9.30
CA SER A 56 3.03 -29.65 -9.37
C SER A 56 4.17 -30.50 -9.94
N TYR A 57 4.08 -31.83 -9.86
CA TYR A 57 5.12 -32.73 -10.38
C TYR A 57 5.37 -32.60 -11.88
N GLU A 58 4.42 -32.04 -12.62
CA GLU A 58 4.44 -31.97 -14.08
C GLU A 58 4.88 -30.59 -14.60
N GLU A 59 4.82 -29.55 -13.76
CA GLU A 59 5.10 -28.16 -14.15
C GLU A 59 6.18 -27.56 -13.25
N CYS A 60 7.41 -27.57 -13.76
CA CYS A 60 8.56 -26.94 -13.14
C CYS A 60 9.00 -25.71 -13.96
N SER A 61 9.40 -24.65 -13.26
CA SER A 61 9.87 -23.39 -13.85
C SER A 61 11.04 -22.84 -13.05
N GLU A 62 11.82 -21.96 -13.66
CA GLU A 62 12.91 -21.27 -12.98
C GLU A 62 12.41 -19.98 -12.32
N CYS A 63 12.85 -19.76 -11.09
CA CYS A 63 12.72 -18.51 -10.36
C CYS A 63 14.06 -17.77 -10.47
N ASP A 64 14.04 -16.61 -11.13
CA ASP A 64 15.14 -15.63 -11.13
C ASP A 64 14.61 -14.33 -10.52
N SER A 65 15.33 -13.80 -9.53
CA SER A 65 14.91 -12.59 -8.78
C SER A 65 15.68 -11.34 -9.17
N LEU A 66 16.61 -11.44 -10.12
CA LEU A 66 17.44 -10.35 -10.63
C LEU A 66 16.77 -9.58 -11.77
#